data_AF-A0A258CNR3-F1
#
_entry.id   AF-A0A258CNR3-F1
#
_cell.length_a   1.000
_cell.length_b   1.000
_cell.length_c   1.000
_cell.angle_alpha   90.00
_cell.angle_beta   90.00
_cell.angle_gamma   90.00
#
_symmetry.space_group_name_H-M   'P 1'
#
loop_
_entity.id
_entity.type
_entity.pdbx_description
1 polymer ?
#
loop_
_entity_poly.entity_id
_entity_poly.type
_entity_poly.pdbx_seq_one_letter_code
_entity_poly.pdbx_strand_id
1 'polypeptide(L)'
;MGYFPNWTLKTSGAVMPDERMPVGQTVVAGFQHVVAMFGATALAPILMGFDPNVAIFFSGVATLLFFIVTRGQLPSYLGSSFAFIGV
;
A
#
# COMPACT_ATOMS: atom_id res chain seq x y z
N MET A 1 2.83 -16.47 20.96
CA MET A 1 3.48 -15.76 19.84
C MET A 1 2.41 -15.43 18.82
N GLY A 2 2.00 -14.15 18.74
CA GLY A 2 0.97 -13.71 17.80
C GLY A 2 1.50 -13.72 16.37
N TYR A 3 0.63 -14.02 15.41
CA TYR A 3 0.95 -14.00 13.98
C TYR A 3 1.30 -12.60 13.47
N PHE A 4 0.93 -11.55 14.22
CA PHE A 4 1.22 -10.15 13.94
C PHE A 4 2.18 -9.56 14.99
N PRO A 5 3.07 -8.63 14.59
CA PRO A 5 3.92 -7.89 15.52
C PRO A 5 3.07 -7.05 16.48
N ASN A 6 3.56 -6.87 17.71
CA ASN A 6 2.94 -5.98 18.69
C ASN A 6 3.27 -4.53 18.34
N TRP A 7 2.35 -3.84 17.66
CA TRP A 7 2.56 -2.42 17.33
C TRP A 7 2.39 -1.53 18.56
N THR A 8 3.45 -0.81 18.93
CA THR A 8 3.41 0.13 20.07
C THR A 8 2.76 1.45 19.66
N LEU A 9 1.88 2.01 20.49
CA LEU A 9 1.21 3.28 20.18
C LEU A 9 2.16 4.45 20.42
N LYS A 10 2.36 5.29 19.41
CA LYS A 10 3.16 6.51 19.50
C LYS A 10 2.44 7.71 18.91
N THR A 11 2.43 8.80 19.65
CA THR A 11 1.64 10.01 19.33
C THR A 11 2.54 11.19 18.89
N SER A 12 3.86 11.08 19.03
CA SER A 12 4.80 12.15 18.69
C SER A 12 6.15 11.62 18.18
N GLY A 13 6.75 12.34 17.23
CA GLY A 13 8.04 11.99 16.61
C GLY A 13 7.91 11.14 15.34
N ALA A 14 9.06 10.64 14.85
CA ALA A 14 9.09 9.70 13.73
C ALA A 14 8.52 8.34 14.15
N VAL A 15 7.65 7.77 13.31
CA VAL A 15 6.96 6.48 13.53
C VAL A 15 7.72 5.40 12.78
N MET A 16 8.23 4.41 13.51
CA MET A 16 8.93 3.26 12.94
C MET A 16 7.94 2.16 12.51
N PRO A 17 8.33 1.17 11.67
CA PRO A 17 7.42 0.12 11.18
C PRO A 17 6.79 -0.76 12.28
N ASP A 18 7.43 -0.84 13.43
CA ASP A 18 6.98 -1.52 14.65
C ASP A 18 6.09 -0.65 15.56
N GLU A 19 5.92 0.63 15.21
CA GLU A 19 5.10 1.60 15.93
C GLU A 19 3.82 1.90 15.12
N ARG A 20 2.73 2.25 15.80
CA ARG A 20 1.47 2.68 15.18
C ARG A 20 1.03 4.04 15.70
N MET A 21 0.50 4.84 14.79
CA MET A 21 -0.15 6.11 15.10
C MET A 21 -1.54 5.89 15.70
N PRO A 22 -2.16 6.92 16.31
CA PRO A 22 -3.58 6.91 16.62
C PRO A 22 -4.42 6.50 15.40
N VAL A 23 -5.52 5.78 15.63
CA VAL A 23 -6.36 5.19 14.57
C VAL A 23 -6.81 6.25 13.55
N GLY A 24 -7.23 7.44 14.02
CA GLY A 24 -7.64 8.53 13.14
C GLY A 24 -6.52 9.02 12.22
N GLN A 25 -5.31 9.23 12.76
CA GLN A 25 -4.16 9.66 11.97
C GLN A 25 -3.69 8.56 11.01
N THR A 26 -3.79 7.30 11.41
CA THR A 26 -3.47 6.14 10.56
C THR A 26 -4.41 6.06 9.36
N VAL A 27 -5.71 6.29 9.55
CA VAL A 27 -6.69 6.29 8.45
C VAL A 27 -6.42 7.42 7.46
N VAL A 28 -6.18 8.64 7.96
CA VAL A 28 -5.84 9.80 7.11
C VAL A 28 -4.55 9.53 6.34
N ALA A 29 -3.55 8.96 7.00
CA ALA A 29 -2.29 8.61 6.35
C ALA A 29 -2.42 7.45 5.35
N GLY A 30 -3.33 6.51 5.57
CA GLY A 30 -3.66 5.49 4.57
C GLY A 30 -4.29 6.12 3.33
N PHE A 31 -5.25 7.03 3.54
CA PHE A 31 -5.92 7.74 2.45
C PHE A 31 -4.93 8.57 1.61
N GLN A 32 -4.03 9.31 2.26
CA GLN A 32 -2.99 10.08 1.56
C GLN A 32 -2.10 9.17 0.71
N HIS A 33 -1.78 7.97 1.20
CA HIS A 33 -0.94 7.01 0.50
C HIS A 33 -1.64 6.43 -0.73
N VAL A 34 -2.92 6.10 -0.62
CA VAL A 34 -3.73 5.63 -1.75
C VAL A 34 -3.79 6.69 -2.85
N VAL A 35 -4.06 7.95 -2.51
CA VAL A 35 -4.11 9.04 -3.49
C VAL A 35 -2.75 9.26 -4.15
N ALA A 36 -1.66 9.19 -3.38
CA ALA A 36 -0.30 9.32 -3.91
C ALA A 36 0.06 8.20 -4.90
N MET A 37 -0.31 6.95 -4.60
CA MET A 37 0.00 5.78 -5.45
C MET A 37 -0.95 5.61 -6.63
N PHE A 38 -2.15 6.19 -6.57
CA PHE A 38 -3.19 6.08 -7.59
C PHE A 38 -2.71 6.55 -8.97
N GLY A 39 -1.99 7.68 -9.03
CA GLY A 39 -1.52 8.25 -10.30
C GLY A 39 -0.68 7.27 -11.11
N ALA A 40 0.30 6.62 -10.48
CA ALA A 40 1.15 5.61 -11.11
C ALA A 40 0.36 4.35 -11.49
N THR A 41 -0.52 3.89 -10.60
CA THR A 41 -1.26 2.63 -10.75
C THR A 41 -2.33 2.68 -11.83
N ALA A 42 -2.97 3.84 -12.04
CA ALA A 42 -3.95 4.05 -13.10
C ALA A 42 -3.31 4.45 -14.44
N LEU A 43 -2.22 5.22 -14.43
CA LEU A 43 -1.60 5.73 -15.66
C LEU A 43 -0.87 4.64 -16.45
N ALA A 44 -0.20 3.71 -15.77
CA ALA A 44 0.48 2.59 -16.42
C ALA A 44 -0.44 1.67 -17.27
N PRO A 45 -1.57 1.15 -16.77
CA PRO A 45 -2.49 0.35 -17.57
C PRO A 45 -3.14 1.15 -18.70
N ILE A 46 -3.41 2.45 -18.50
CA ILE A 46 -3.90 3.32 -19.58
C ILE A 46 -2.88 3.39 -20.72
N LEU A 47 -1.58 3.52 -20.40
CA LEU A 47 -0.52 3.53 -21.41
C LEU A 47 -0.34 2.16 -22.10
N MET A 48 -0.59 1.06 -21.41
CA MET A 48 -0.55 -0.30 -21.97
C MET A 48 -1.84 -0.70 -22.71
N GLY A 49 -2.90 0.12 -22.67
CA GLY A 49 -4.21 -0.20 -23.26
C GLY A 49 -5.07 -1.17 -22.44
N PHE A 50 -4.74 -1.40 -21.17
CA PHE A 50 -5.53 -2.21 -20.23
C PHE A 50 -6.55 -1.36 -19.45
N ASP A 51 -7.57 -2.02 -18.89
CA ASP A 51 -8.56 -1.36 -18.03
C ASP A 51 -7.92 -0.93 -16.69
N PRO A 52 -7.87 0.37 -16.38
CA PRO A 52 -7.30 0.86 -15.13
C PRO A 52 -8.05 0.39 -13.89
N ASN A 53 -9.36 0.16 -13.98
CA ASN A 53 -10.16 -0.30 -12.83
C ASN A 53 -9.74 -1.70 -12.39
N VAL A 54 -9.45 -2.57 -13.37
CA VAL A 54 -8.96 -3.94 -13.10
C VAL A 54 -7.56 -3.87 -12.47
N ALA A 55 -6.67 -3.03 -13.00
CA ALA A 55 -5.34 -2.85 -12.45
C ALA A 55 -5.34 -2.30 -11.01
N ILE A 56 -6.20 -1.30 -10.72
CA ILE A 56 -6.37 -0.75 -9.37
C ILE A 56 -6.94 -1.81 -8.42
N PHE A 57 -7.95 -2.57 -8.86
CA PHE A 57 -8.55 -3.64 -8.07
C PHE A 57 -7.52 -4.70 -7.69
N PHE A 58 -6.78 -5.23 -8.67
CA PHE A 58 -5.75 -6.23 -8.41
C PHE A 58 -4.55 -5.69 -7.64
N SER A 59 -4.17 -4.42 -7.81
CA SER A 59 -3.15 -3.76 -6.98
C SER A 59 -3.56 -3.71 -5.50
N GLY A 60 -4.82 -3.39 -5.20
CA GLY A 60 -5.35 -3.44 -3.84
C GLY A 60 -5.36 -4.86 -3.26
N VAL A 61 -5.83 -5.84 -4.05
CA VAL A 61 -5.84 -7.26 -3.65
C VAL A 61 -4.43 -7.77 -3.40
N ALA A 62 -3.48 -7.46 -4.29
CA ALA A 62 -2.08 -7.85 -4.16
C ALA A 62 -1.44 -7.22 -2.91
N THR A 63 -1.72 -5.95 -2.63
CA THR A 63 -1.23 -5.25 -1.43
C THR A 63 -1.74 -5.91 -0.14
N LEU A 64 -3.02 -6.28 -0.09
CA LEU A 64 -3.60 -7.01 1.06
C LEU A 64 -2.98 -8.40 1.20
N LEU A 65 -2.84 -9.14 0.10
CA LEU A 65 -2.19 -10.45 0.08
C LEU A 65 -0.74 -10.36 0.56
N PHE A 66 0.01 -9.38 0.07
CA PHE A 66 1.39 -9.14 0.46
C PHE A 66 1.50 -8.88 1.97
N PHE A 67 0.61 -8.05 2.51
CA PHE A 67 0.58 -7.76 3.95
C PHE A 67 0.29 -9.02 4.79
N ILE A 68 -0.64 -9.88 4.36
CA ILE A 68 -0.97 -11.14 5.03
C ILE A 68 0.21 -12.13 4.96
N VAL A 69 0.86 -12.24 3.80
CA VAL A 69 2.00 -13.15 3.57
C VAL A 69 3.24 -12.69 4.34
N THR A 70 3.53 -11.39 4.38
CA THR A 70 4.64 -10.80 5.15
C THR A 70 4.34 -10.64 6.63
N ARG A 71 3.21 -11.18 7.11
CA ARG A 71 2.82 -11.17 8.54
C ARG A 71 2.70 -9.76 9.13
N GLY A 72 2.36 -8.78 8.30
CA GLY A 72 2.25 -7.38 8.70
C GLY A 72 3.57 -6.74 9.15
N GLN A 73 4.72 -7.34 8.82
CA GLN A 73 6.04 -6.79 9.16
C GLN A 73 6.52 -5.74 8.14
N LEU A 74 6.06 -5.83 6.89
CA LEU A 74 6.43 -4.89 5.83
C LEU A 74 5.19 -4.13 5.31
N PRO A 75 5.08 -2.83 5.61
CA PRO A 75 4.07 -1.97 4.99
C PRO A 75 4.54 -1.60 3.57
N SER A 76 4.20 -2.42 2.58
CA SER A 76 4.49 -2.15 1.17
C SER A 76 3.21 -2.11 0.33
N TYR A 77 3.13 -1.13 -0.57
CA TYR A 77 2.06 -1.00 -1.56
C TYR A 77 2.55 -1.52 -2.91
N LEU A 78 1.78 -2.43 -3.53
CA LEU A 78 2.11 -3.03 -4.81
C LEU A 78 1.38 -2.30 -5.94
N GLY A 79 2.09 -1.40 -6.63
CA GLY A 79 1.57 -0.63 -7.76
C GLY A 79 1.86 -1.26 -9.13
N SER A 80 1.34 -0.63 -10.18
CA SER A 80 1.66 -1.01 -11.56
C SER A 80 3.10 -0.60 -11.93
N SER A 81 3.86 -1.51 -12.54
CA SER A 81 5.27 -1.27 -12.88
C SER A 81 5.40 -0.66 -14.28
N PHE A 82 6.01 0.52 -14.36
CA PHE A 82 6.28 1.23 -15.61
C PHE A 82 7.32 0.51 -16.48
N ALA A 83 8.04 -0.48 -15.95
CA ALA A 83 8.97 -1.30 -16.72
C ALA A 83 8.30 -2.05 -17.89
N PHE A 84 6.98 -2.25 -17.83
CA PHE A 84 6.22 -2.96 -18.86
C PHE A 84 5.61 -2.04 -19.95
N ILE A 85 5.74 -0.71 -19.84
CA ILE A 85 5.12 0.24 -20.79
C ILE A 85 5.92 0.37 -22.11
N GLY A 86 7.10 -0.25 -22.20
CA GLY A 86 8.01 -0.13 -23.35
C GLY A 86 8.47 -1.45 -23.97
N VAL A 87 7.78 -2.56 -23.70
CA VAL A 87 8.05 -3.87 -24.34
C VAL A 87 7.03 -4.17 -25.43
#